data_AF-A0A1B8UJV4-F1
#
_entry.id   AF-A0A1B8UJV4-F1
#
_cell.length_a   1.000
_cell.length_b   1.000
_cell.length_c   1.000
_cell.angle_alpha   90.00
_cell.angle_beta   90.00
_cell.angle_gamma   90.00
#
_symmetry.space_group_name_H-M   'P 1'
#
loop_
_entity.id
_entity.type
_entity.pdbx_description
1 polymer ?
#
loop_
_entity_poly.entity_id
_entity_poly.type
_entity_poly.pdbx_seq_one_letter_code
_entity_poly.pdbx_strand_id
1 'polypeptide(L)'
;MKAKIMIILGIPLLLGLVIIVYFALPWLLMLIGIQLEPNPSRPAITYGEFPFRLEYEINGERKVVQDTLICEYDGIGSNEGTGKYRKWKERFASGNPKILLLKVDGASGIAFGNKKTANQEIFFDLGPAWYYMGDDEGGSGYKPIYPNASFSEQYQDGSGTKGVILADELLNKYNIKLISWDYTQPIKNNFSSTKK
;
A
#
# COMPACT_ATOMS: atom_id res chain seq x y z
N MET A 1 -23.13 -23.94 51.25
CA MET A 1 -23.79 -23.95 49.92
C MET A 1 -23.69 -22.60 49.20
N LYS A 2 -24.09 -21.48 49.84
CA LYS A 2 -24.06 -20.13 49.25
C LYS A 2 -22.66 -19.65 48.82
N ALA A 3 -21.62 -19.91 49.61
CA ALA A 3 -20.24 -19.51 49.26
C ALA A 3 -19.69 -20.24 48.01
N LYS A 4 -20.00 -21.53 47.83
CA LYS A 4 -19.57 -22.29 46.64
C LYS A 4 -20.25 -21.78 45.36
N ILE A 5 -21.54 -21.44 45.42
CA ILE A 5 -22.30 -20.87 44.29
C ILE A 5 -21.79 -19.47 43.93
N MET A 6 -21.47 -18.64 44.94
CA MET A 6 -20.92 -17.30 44.75
C MET A 6 -19.52 -17.33 44.12
N ILE A 7 -18.69 -18.32 44.47
CA ILE A 7 -17.37 -18.53 43.88
C ILE A 7 -17.50 -19.05 42.43
N ILE A 8 -18.43 -20.00 42.17
CA ILE A 8 -18.67 -20.59 40.84
C ILE A 8 -19.21 -19.55 39.85
N LEU A 9 -20.01 -18.57 40.29
CA LEU A 9 -20.54 -17.51 39.42
C LEU A 9 -19.68 -16.23 39.42
N GLY A 10 -19.03 -15.91 40.54
CA GLY A 10 -18.21 -14.71 40.69
C GLY A 10 -16.87 -14.79 39.97
N ILE A 11 -16.19 -15.94 39.97
CA ILE A 11 -14.90 -16.10 39.30
C ILE A 11 -15.03 -15.95 37.76
N PRO A 12 -15.98 -16.60 37.07
CA PRO A 12 -16.17 -16.41 35.63
C PRO A 12 -16.54 -14.97 35.27
N LEU A 13 -17.34 -14.30 36.10
CA LEU A 13 -17.70 -12.90 35.90
C LEU A 13 -16.47 -11.98 36.02
N LEU A 14 -15.65 -12.20 37.04
CA LEU A 14 -14.43 -11.43 37.27
C LEU A 14 -13.38 -11.70 36.19
N LEU A 15 -13.23 -12.95 35.76
CA LEU A 15 -12.40 -13.33 34.61
C LEU A 15 -12.91 -12.70 33.31
N GLY A 16 -14.22 -12.70 33.07
CA GLY A 16 -14.83 -12.04 31.92
C GLY A 16 -14.57 -10.53 31.91
N LEU A 17 -14.62 -9.89 33.09
CA LEU A 17 -14.34 -8.46 33.24
C LEU A 17 -12.86 -8.15 33.02
N VAL A 18 -11.96 -9.00 33.53
CA VAL A 18 -10.52 -8.94 33.23
C VAL A 18 -10.28 -9.08 31.73
N ILE A 19 -10.95 -10.01 31.05
CA ILE A 19 -10.82 -10.16 29.60
C ILE A 19 -11.27 -8.88 28.87
N ILE A 20 -12.40 -8.29 29.25
CA ILE A 20 -12.89 -7.04 28.63
C ILE A 20 -11.89 -5.90 28.87
N VAL A 21 -11.42 -5.71 30.10
CA VAL A 21 -10.52 -4.60 30.46
C VAL A 21 -9.16 -4.72 29.78
N TYR A 22 -8.59 -5.92 29.68
CA TYR A 22 -7.25 -6.09 29.12
C TYR A 22 -7.23 -6.34 27.61
N PHE A 23 -8.31 -6.90 27.05
CA PHE A 23 -8.35 -7.23 25.62
C PHE A 23 -9.26 -6.32 24.81
N ALA A 24 -10.43 -5.92 25.31
CA ALA A 24 -11.37 -5.11 24.50
C ALA A 24 -11.20 -3.60 24.70
N LEU A 25 -10.98 -3.17 25.95
CA LEU A 25 -10.89 -1.76 26.29
C LEU A 25 -9.75 -1.02 25.56
N PRO A 26 -8.53 -1.56 25.40
CA PRO A 26 -7.48 -0.87 24.65
C PRO A 26 -7.86 -0.56 23.20
N TRP A 27 -8.50 -1.51 22.50
CA TRP A 27 -8.97 -1.30 21.12
C TRP A 27 -10.12 -0.30 21.06
N LEU A 28 -11.04 -0.36 22.02
CA LEU A 28 -12.15 0.59 22.10
C LEU A 28 -11.65 2.02 22.34
N LEU A 29 -10.69 2.20 23.26
CA LEU A 29 -10.08 3.50 23.53
C LEU A 29 -9.30 4.02 22.31
N MET A 30 -8.59 3.13 21.60
CA MET A 30 -7.91 3.47 20.36
C MET A 30 -8.88 3.94 19.27
N LEU A 31 -9.98 3.20 19.07
CA LEU A 31 -11.04 3.58 18.12
C LEU A 31 -11.62 4.96 18.46
N ILE A 32 -11.96 5.19 19.74
CA ILE A 32 -12.47 6.47 20.21
C ILE A 32 -11.45 7.58 19.97
N GLY A 33 -10.17 7.33 20.27
CA GLY A 33 -9.07 8.27 20.04
C GLY A 33 -8.98 8.70 18.58
N ILE A 34 -8.99 7.75 17.64
CA ILE A 34 -8.97 8.01 16.20
C ILE A 34 -10.19 8.83 15.77
N GLN A 35 -11.39 8.51 16.28
CA GLN A 35 -12.59 9.27 15.91
C GLN A 35 -12.56 10.73 16.40
N LEU A 36 -12.00 10.96 17.59
CA LEU A 36 -11.88 12.29 18.20
C LEU A 36 -10.75 13.13 17.61
N GLU A 37 -9.80 12.53 16.90
CA GLU A 37 -8.72 13.24 16.22
C GLU A 37 -9.31 14.25 15.21
N PRO A 38 -8.78 15.48 15.11
CA PRO A 38 -9.24 16.41 14.08
C PRO A 38 -9.01 15.82 12.69
N ASN A 39 -9.94 16.09 11.77
CA ASN A 39 -9.71 15.71 10.38
C ASN A 39 -8.52 16.51 9.84
N PRO A 40 -7.63 15.87 9.09
CA PRO A 40 -6.53 16.57 8.46
C PRO A 40 -7.11 17.57 7.43
N SER A 41 -6.39 18.66 7.19
CA SER A 41 -6.88 19.75 6.33
C SER A 41 -7.14 19.25 4.92
N ARG A 42 -8.18 19.80 4.27
CA ARG A 42 -8.53 19.44 2.90
C ARG A 42 -7.46 20.00 1.94
N PRO A 43 -7.03 19.23 0.91
CA PRO A 43 -6.13 19.76 -0.09
C PRO A 43 -6.80 20.85 -0.94
N ALA A 44 -6.02 21.85 -1.34
CA ALA A 44 -6.45 22.86 -2.30
C ALA A 44 -6.60 22.27 -3.71
N ILE A 45 -5.69 21.37 -4.10
CA ILE A 45 -5.72 20.66 -5.37
C ILE A 45 -6.21 19.23 -5.12
N THR A 46 -7.38 18.87 -5.65
CA THR A 46 -8.04 17.57 -5.41
C THR A 46 -7.91 16.60 -6.57
N TYR A 47 -7.31 17.02 -7.69
CA TYR A 47 -7.17 16.25 -8.92
C TYR A 47 -5.83 16.56 -9.57
N GLY A 48 -5.13 15.54 -10.06
CA GLY A 48 -3.87 15.69 -10.78
C GLY A 48 -3.68 14.60 -11.82
N GLU A 49 -3.08 14.98 -12.95
CA GLU A 49 -2.68 14.07 -14.02
C GLU A 49 -1.17 14.10 -14.15
N PHE A 50 -0.56 12.92 -14.14
CA PHE A 50 0.88 12.74 -14.18
C PHE A 50 1.23 11.82 -15.34
N PRO A 51 1.37 12.38 -16.56
CA PRO A 51 1.89 11.64 -17.71
C PRO A 51 3.27 11.06 -17.41
N PHE A 52 3.51 9.86 -17.92
CA PHE A 52 4.78 9.17 -17.78
C PHE A 52 5.13 8.31 -18.98
N ARG A 53 6.40 7.91 -19.02
CA ARG A 53 6.99 7.02 -20.00
C ARG A 53 8.04 6.13 -19.34
N LEU A 54 7.76 4.83 -19.33
CA LEU A 54 8.70 3.79 -18.92
C LEU A 54 9.25 3.10 -20.18
N GLU A 55 10.57 3.07 -20.31
CA GLU A 55 11.23 2.17 -21.25
C GLU A 55 11.93 1.06 -20.50
N TYR A 56 11.76 -0.16 -21.00
CA TYR A 56 12.44 -1.33 -20.46
C TYR A 56 12.82 -2.29 -21.58
N GLU A 57 13.80 -3.13 -21.29
CA GLU A 57 14.16 -4.27 -22.12
C GLU A 57 13.69 -5.54 -21.42
N ILE A 58 13.15 -6.49 -22.17
CA ILE A 58 12.88 -7.84 -21.70
C ILE A 58 13.34 -8.82 -22.77
N ASN A 59 14.21 -9.77 -22.42
CA ASN A 59 14.76 -10.74 -23.37
C ASN A 59 15.42 -10.12 -24.61
N GLY A 60 16.08 -8.96 -24.46
CA GLY A 60 16.69 -8.21 -25.56
C GLY A 60 15.70 -7.41 -26.42
N GLU A 61 14.40 -7.47 -26.14
CA GLU A 61 13.39 -6.66 -26.83
C GLU A 61 13.07 -5.38 -26.03
N ARG A 62 13.20 -4.22 -26.68
CA ARG A 62 12.84 -2.94 -26.07
C ARG A 62 11.32 -2.71 -26.13
N LYS A 63 10.74 -2.42 -24.99
CA LYS A 63 9.32 -2.08 -24.80
C LYS A 63 9.20 -0.66 -24.26
N VAL A 64 8.08 -0.01 -24.58
CA VAL A 64 7.74 1.33 -24.13
C VAL A 64 6.31 1.31 -23.61
N VAL A 65 6.11 1.80 -22.39
CA VAL A 65 4.80 2.05 -21.79
C VAL A 65 4.65 3.55 -21.61
N GLN A 66 3.61 4.13 -22.20
CA GLN A 66 3.21 5.51 -22.03
C GLN A 66 1.78 5.55 -21.53
N ASP A 67 1.54 6.25 -20.43
CA ASP A 67 0.22 6.40 -19.84
C ASP A 67 0.21 7.66 -18.95
N THR A 68 -0.91 7.89 -18.27
CA THR A 68 -1.08 8.98 -17.31
C THR A 68 -1.63 8.40 -16.00
N LEU A 69 -0.92 8.65 -14.90
CA LEU A 69 -1.43 8.40 -13.56
C LEU A 69 -2.40 9.52 -13.19
N ILE A 70 -3.63 9.15 -12.84
CA ILE A 70 -4.67 10.08 -12.41
C ILE A 70 -4.86 9.91 -10.91
N CYS A 71 -4.70 11.00 -10.17
CA CYS A 71 -4.82 11.04 -8.71
C CYS A 71 -6.01 11.91 -8.32
N GLU A 72 -6.90 11.39 -7.46
CA GLU A 72 -8.13 12.06 -7.05
C GLU A 72 -8.30 11.99 -5.53
N TYR A 73 -8.66 13.11 -4.90
CA TYR A 73 -8.94 13.15 -3.47
C TYR A 73 -10.24 12.38 -3.15
N ASP A 74 -10.16 11.41 -2.25
CA ASP A 74 -11.25 10.49 -1.88
C ASP A 74 -11.74 10.70 -0.44
N GLY A 75 -11.48 11.87 0.14
CA GLY A 75 -11.94 12.23 1.48
C GLY A 75 -10.93 11.87 2.57
N ILE A 76 -11.44 11.47 3.74
CA ILE A 76 -10.63 11.17 4.93
C ILE A 76 -10.71 9.68 5.23
N GLY A 77 -9.55 9.04 5.31
CA GLY A 77 -9.40 7.68 5.79
C GLY A 77 -8.95 7.68 7.25
N SER A 78 -9.07 6.53 7.90
CA SER A 78 -8.57 6.33 9.26
C SER A 78 -8.06 4.91 9.44
N ASN A 79 -6.90 4.73 10.08
CA ASN A 79 -6.36 3.43 10.46
C ASN A 79 -5.60 3.51 11.80
N GLU A 80 -5.29 2.37 12.40
CA GLU A 80 -4.66 2.26 13.72
C GLU A 80 -3.20 2.75 13.76
N GLY A 81 -2.50 2.74 12.63
CA GLY A 81 -1.08 3.11 12.55
C GLY A 81 -0.83 4.60 12.36
N THR A 82 -1.72 5.30 11.66
CA THR A 82 -1.54 6.70 11.24
C THR A 82 -2.62 7.63 11.80
N GLY A 83 -3.70 7.09 12.37
CA GLY A 83 -4.86 7.89 12.75
C GLY A 83 -5.66 8.31 11.52
N LYS A 84 -6.20 9.53 11.52
CA LYS A 84 -6.89 10.11 10.35
C LYS A 84 -5.90 10.63 9.32
N TYR A 85 -6.12 10.32 8.05
CA TYR A 85 -5.27 10.75 6.94
C TYR A 85 -6.12 11.16 5.72
N ARG A 86 -5.54 11.99 4.86
CA ARG A 86 -6.14 12.30 3.55
C ARG A 86 -6.09 11.07 2.65
N LYS A 87 -7.26 10.62 2.21
CA LYS A 87 -7.39 9.47 1.34
C LYS A 87 -7.31 9.93 -0.11
N TRP A 88 -6.51 9.23 -0.90
CA TRP A 88 -6.37 9.46 -2.33
C TRP A 88 -6.70 8.18 -3.10
N LYS A 89 -7.33 8.34 -4.26
CA LYS A 89 -7.53 7.30 -5.26
C LYS A 89 -6.54 7.52 -6.40
N GLU A 90 -6.10 6.42 -7.00
CA GLU A 90 -5.23 6.40 -8.15
C GLU A 90 -5.74 5.43 -9.20
N ARG A 91 -5.54 5.79 -10.47
CA ARG A 91 -5.85 4.95 -11.63
C ARG A 91 -5.02 5.35 -12.82
N PHE A 92 -4.81 4.43 -13.74
CA PHE A 92 -4.25 4.75 -15.05
C PHE A 92 -5.32 5.25 -16.01
N ALA A 93 -4.98 6.21 -16.86
CA ALA A 93 -5.88 6.71 -17.90
C ALA A 93 -6.27 5.59 -18.88
N SER A 94 -5.37 4.64 -19.15
CA SER A 94 -5.67 3.43 -19.93
C SER A 94 -6.69 2.48 -19.28
N GLY A 95 -6.98 2.63 -17.98
CA GLY A 95 -7.80 1.69 -17.22
C GLY A 95 -7.07 0.40 -16.82
N ASN A 96 -5.78 0.26 -17.17
CA ASN A 96 -4.98 -0.86 -16.68
C ASN A 96 -4.82 -0.78 -15.15
N PRO A 97 -4.71 -1.91 -14.44
CA PRO A 97 -4.56 -1.91 -13.00
C PRO A 97 -3.10 -1.72 -12.53
N LYS A 98 -2.12 -1.99 -13.39
CA LYS A 98 -0.67 -1.92 -13.10
C LYS A 98 0.15 -1.91 -14.40
N ILE A 99 1.40 -1.49 -14.32
CA ILE A 99 2.39 -1.62 -15.40
C ILE A 99 3.04 -3.00 -15.29
N LEU A 100 2.43 -4.02 -15.92
CA LEU A 100 2.92 -5.39 -15.89
C LEU A 100 4.16 -5.53 -16.79
N LEU A 101 5.28 -6.00 -16.23
CA LEU A 101 6.51 -6.27 -16.97
C LEU A 101 6.59 -7.73 -17.40
N LEU A 102 6.22 -8.64 -16.49
CA LEU A 102 6.23 -10.08 -16.71
C LEU A 102 5.19 -10.77 -15.81
N LYS A 103 4.56 -11.81 -16.33
CA LYS A 103 3.73 -12.74 -15.56
C LYS A 103 4.20 -14.17 -15.81
N VAL A 104 4.40 -14.94 -14.74
CA VAL A 104 4.83 -16.33 -14.79
C VAL A 104 4.02 -17.15 -13.80
N ASP A 105 3.48 -18.28 -14.25
CA ASP A 105 2.77 -19.21 -13.40
C ASP A 105 3.64 -20.46 -13.16
N GLY A 106 3.59 -21.05 -11.96
CA GLY A 106 4.30 -22.30 -11.65
C GLY A 106 5.82 -22.17 -11.44
N ALA A 107 6.35 -20.94 -11.40
CA ALA A 107 7.76 -20.66 -11.13
C ALA A 107 8.11 -20.82 -9.64
N SER A 108 9.40 -20.91 -9.34
CA SER A 108 9.87 -20.72 -7.96
C SER A 108 9.65 -19.27 -7.53
N GLY A 109 9.22 -19.07 -6.28
CA GLY A 109 9.00 -17.73 -5.73
C GLY A 109 10.29 -16.90 -5.63
N ILE A 110 10.17 -15.60 -5.85
CA ILE A 110 11.18 -14.56 -5.60
C ILE A 110 11.41 -14.47 -4.09
N ALA A 111 10.33 -14.36 -3.30
CA ALA A 111 10.45 -14.24 -1.85
C ALA A 111 10.81 -15.58 -1.18
N PHE A 112 10.22 -16.67 -1.67
CA PHE A 112 10.42 -18.02 -1.13
C PHE A 112 10.78 -18.99 -2.26
N GLY A 113 12.07 -19.08 -2.61
CA GLY A 113 12.57 -19.89 -3.74
C GLY A 113 12.28 -21.39 -3.66
N ASN A 114 11.92 -21.90 -2.48
CA ASN A 114 11.51 -23.27 -2.24
C ASN A 114 10.00 -23.52 -2.47
N LYS A 115 9.20 -22.47 -2.70
CA LYS A 115 7.77 -22.59 -2.98
C LYS A 115 7.48 -22.29 -4.45
N LYS A 116 6.54 -23.05 -5.02
CA LYS A 116 6.01 -22.76 -6.35
C LYS A 116 4.85 -21.78 -6.29
N THR A 117 4.89 -20.80 -7.19
CA THR A 117 3.83 -19.82 -7.34
C THR A 117 2.68 -20.43 -8.14
N ALA A 118 1.44 -20.16 -7.74
CA ALA A 118 0.27 -20.28 -8.60
C ALA A 118 0.23 -19.13 -9.62
N ASN A 119 0.64 -17.93 -9.19
CA ASN A 119 0.77 -16.74 -10.04
C ASN A 119 1.95 -15.89 -9.50
N GLN A 120 2.85 -15.45 -10.37
CA GLN A 120 3.91 -14.48 -10.08
C GLN A 120 3.83 -13.35 -11.11
N GLU A 121 3.69 -12.11 -10.64
CA GLU A 121 3.68 -10.90 -11.46
C GLU A 121 4.83 -10.00 -11.04
N ILE A 122 5.63 -9.56 -12.01
CA ILE A 122 6.62 -8.49 -11.88
C ILE A 122 6.05 -7.26 -12.57
N PHE A 123 6.01 -6.15 -11.86
CA PHE A 123 5.40 -4.91 -12.34
C PHE A 123 6.20 -3.70 -11.87
N PHE A 124 6.11 -2.60 -12.63
CA PHE A 124 6.68 -1.33 -12.21
C PHE A 124 5.66 -0.59 -11.34
N ASP A 125 6.08 -0.25 -10.11
CA ASP A 125 5.26 0.49 -9.16
C ASP A 125 5.66 1.97 -9.19
N LEU A 126 4.68 2.81 -9.53
CA LEU A 126 4.87 4.26 -9.61
C LEU A 126 4.91 4.93 -8.25
N GLY A 127 4.45 4.22 -7.22
CA GLY A 127 4.17 4.80 -5.93
C GLY A 127 2.78 5.38 -5.81
N PRO A 128 2.43 5.79 -4.59
CA PRO A 128 1.07 6.14 -4.22
C PRO A 128 0.69 7.56 -4.63
N ALA A 129 -0.60 7.82 -4.85
CA ALA A 129 -1.13 9.12 -5.24
C ALA A 129 -0.76 10.26 -4.30
N TRP A 130 -0.70 10.02 -2.99
CA TRP A 130 -0.35 11.07 -2.02
C TRP A 130 1.04 11.65 -2.30
N TYR A 131 1.98 10.85 -2.82
CA TYR A 131 3.31 11.33 -3.20
C TYR A 131 3.21 12.34 -4.35
N TYR A 132 2.51 11.96 -5.43
CA TYR A 132 2.31 12.82 -6.60
C TYR A 132 1.50 14.08 -6.28
N MET A 133 0.56 13.98 -5.35
CA MET A 133 -0.28 15.09 -4.89
C MET A 133 0.39 15.97 -3.83
N GLY A 134 1.68 15.76 -3.56
CA GLY A 134 2.48 16.59 -2.65
C GLY A 134 2.03 16.50 -1.18
N ASP A 135 1.45 15.37 -0.78
CA ASP A 135 0.88 15.16 0.53
C ASP A 135 1.85 14.41 1.44
N ASP A 136 2.68 15.18 2.16
CA ASP A 136 3.73 14.67 3.04
C ASP A 136 3.22 13.93 4.29
N GLU A 137 1.91 14.03 4.63
CA GLU A 137 1.30 13.23 5.72
C GLU A 137 1.29 11.73 5.39
N GLY A 138 1.38 11.36 4.10
CA GLY A 138 1.51 9.96 3.68
C GLY A 138 2.84 9.31 4.03
N GLY A 139 3.82 10.09 4.51
CA GLY A 139 5.15 9.64 4.91
C GLY A 139 6.24 10.48 4.25
N SER A 140 6.99 11.24 5.05
CA SER A 140 8.11 12.02 4.56
C SER A 140 9.20 11.11 3.97
N GLY A 141 9.56 11.32 2.70
CA GLY A 141 10.73 10.67 2.09
C GLY A 141 10.46 9.46 1.21
N TYR A 142 9.24 9.27 0.69
CA TYR A 142 9.02 8.32 -0.40
C TYR A 142 9.96 8.64 -1.57
N LYS A 143 10.62 7.60 -2.07
CA LYS A 143 11.45 7.66 -3.27
C LYS A 143 10.91 6.62 -4.24
N PRO A 144 10.69 6.98 -5.52
CA PRO A 144 10.37 6.01 -6.55
C PRO A 144 11.38 4.87 -6.52
N ILE A 145 10.89 3.64 -6.69
CA ILE A 145 11.73 2.44 -6.55
C ILE A 145 12.71 2.26 -7.72
N TYR A 146 12.58 3.05 -8.78
CA TYR A 146 13.46 3.02 -9.95
C TYR A 146 14.95 3.04 -9.55
N PRO A 147 15.80 2.15 -10.12
CA PRO A 147 15.55 1.25 -11.24
C PRO A 147 15.07 -0.17 -10.84
N ASN A 148 14.47 -0.33 -9.66
CA ASN A 148 13.91 -1.61 -9.20
C ASN A 148 12.47 -1.81 -9.70
N ALA A 149 11.95 -3.03 -9.55
CA ALA A 149 10.55 -3.37 -9.81
C ALA A 149 9.90 -3.96 -8.57
N SER A 150 8.57 -4.06 -8.59
CA SER A 150 7.79 -4.75 -7.56
C SER A 150 7.36 -6.11 -8.05
N PHE A 151 7.10 -7.02 -7.12
CA PHE A 151 6.51 -8.32 -7.42
C PHE A 151 5.30 -8.60 -6.53
N SER A 152 4.39 -9.42 -7.05
CA SER A 152 3.28 -10.01 -6.33
C SER A 152 3.22 -11.48 -6.63
N GLU A 153 3.14 -12.29 -5.59
CA GLU A 153 3.11 -13.74 -5.68
C GLU A 153 1.91 -14.29 -4.94
N GLN A 154 1.28 -15.27 -5.56
CA GLN A 154 0.34 -16.17 -4.92
C GLN A 154 0.92 -17.57 -5.05
N TYR A 155 0.96 -18.31 -3.95
CA TYR A 155 1.48 -19.67 -3.90
C TYR A 155 0.36 -20.70 -4.00
N GLN A 156 0.72 -21.95 -4.29
CA GLN A 156 -0.23 -23.05 -4.42
C GLN A 156 -0.99 -23.37 -3.10
N ASP A 157 -0.42 -23.02 -1.95
CA ASP A 157 -1.07 -23.14 -0.64
C ASP A 157 -2.07 -22.00 -0.35
N GLY A 158 -2.27 -21.09 -1.29
CA GLY A 158 -3.16 -19.93 -1.18
C GLY A 158 -2.55 -18.72 -0.47
N SER A 159 -1.34 -18.84 0.11
CA SER A 159 -0.63 -17.70 0.67
C SER A 159 -0.17 -16.74 -0.41
N GLY A 160 -0.02 -15.46 -0.07
CA GLY A 160 0.45 -14.44 -0.99
C GLY A 160 1.48 -13.53 -0.34
N THR A 161 2.36 -12.97 -1.17
CA THR A 161 3.37 -12.02 -0.73
C THR A 161 3.63 -10.99 -1.82
N LYS A 162 4.16 -9.84 -1.41
CA LYS A 162 4.56 -8.75 -2.28
C LYS A 162 5.88 -8.19 -1.80
N GLY A 163 6.66 -7.63 -2.71
CA GLY A 163 7.93 -7.02 -2.35
C GLY A 163 8.57 -6.28 -3.52
N VAL A 164 9.82 -5.93 -3.32
CA VAL A 164 10.66 -5.27 -4.33
C VAL A 164 11.69 -6.27 -4.82
N ILE A 165 11.91 -6.30 -6.13
CA ILE A 165 13.01 -7.02 -6.79
C ILE A 165 14.03 -5.99 -7.28
N LEU A 166 15.29 -6.16 -6.86
CA LEU A 166 16.35 -5.22 -7.20
C LEU A 166 16.74 -5.30 -8.68
N ALA A 167 17.22 -4.20 -9.25
CA ALA A 167 17.58 -4.11 -10.68
C ALA A 167 18.55 -5.22 -11.14
N ASP A 168 19.56 -5.55 -10.33
CA ASP A 168 20.53 -6.60 -10.67
C ASP A 168 19.87 -7.99 -10.69
N GLU A 169 18.95 -8.26 -9.77
CA GLU A 169 18.21 -9.52 -9.73
C GLU A 169 17.20 -9.61 -10.90
N LEU A 170 16.54 -8.48 -11.20
CA LEU A 170 15.62 -8.33 -12.32
C LEU A 170 16.32 -8.63 -13.65
N LEU A 171 17.53 -8.13 -13.84
CA LEU A 171 18.35 -8.42 -15.02
C LEU A 171 18.84 -9.87 -15.02
N ASN A 172 19.47 -10.33 -13.94
CA ASN A 172 20.15 -11.63 -13.93
C ASN A 172 19.18 -12.82 -13.99
N LYS A 173 17.99 -12.73 -13.36
CA LYS A 173 17.03 -13.83 -13.32
C LYS A 173 15.96 -13.75 -14.40
N TYR A 174 15.52 -12.54 -14.76
CA TYR A 174 14.38 -12.35 -15.65
C TYR A 174 14.77 -11.70 -16.98
N ASN A 175 16.04 -11.33 -17.16
CA ASN A 175 16.54 -10.62 -18.33
C ASN A 175 15.71 -9.35 -18.62
N ILE A 176 15.31 -8.66 -17.55
CA ILE A 176 14.56 -7.41 -17.59
C ILE A 176 15.46 -6.28 -17.11
N LYS A 177 15.50 -5.18 -17.86
CA LYS A 177 16.23 -3.97 -17.50
C LYS A 177 15.34 -2.75 -17.67
N LEU A 178 15.15 -1.97 -16.60
CA LEU A 178 14.53 -0.65 -16.72
C LEU A 178 15.55 0.32 -17.30
N ILE A 179 15.24 0.92 -18.46
CA ILE A 179 16.17 1.76 -19.23
C ILE A 179 16.01 3.22 -18.85
N SER A 180 14.77 3.70 -18.84
CA SER A 180 14.46 5.09 -18.52
C SER A 180 13.07 5.21 -17.89
N TRP A 181 12.97 6.17 -16.97
CA TRP A 181 11.73 6.53 -16.29
C TRP A 181 11.57 8.05 -16.36
N ASP A 182 10.72 8.49 -17.28
CA ASP A 182 10.38 9.90 -17.48
C ASP A 182 8.95 10.14 -16.98
N TYR A 183 8.79 11.06 -16.04
CA TYR A 183 7.51 11.28 -15.38
C TYR A 183 7.36 12.70 -14.89
N THR A 184 6.10 13.13 -14.83
CA THR A 184 5.72 14.41 -14.25
C THR A 184 5.99 14.41 -12.76
N GLN A 185 6.81 15.36 -12.30
CA GLN A 185 7.17 15.47 -10.89
C GLN A 185 5.94 15.76 -10.02
N PRO A 186 5.94 15.33 -8.74
CA PRO A 186 4.89 15.68 -7.79
C PRO A 186 4.60 17.18 -7.75
N ILE A 187 3.32 17.53 -7.60
CA ILE A 187 2.90 18.92 -7.45
C ILE A 187 3.18 19.42 -6.03
N LYS A 188 3.33 20.73 -5.89
CA LYS A 188 3.26 21.39 -4.58
C LYS A 188 1.81 21.70 -4.25
N ASN A 189 1.24 20.97 -3.31
CA ASN A 189 -0.13 21.17 -2.86
C ASN A 189 -0.17 21.98 -1.56
N ASN A 190 -1.32 22.60 -1.29
CA ASN A 190 -1.56 23.39 -0.08
C ASN A 190 -2.64 22.73 0.76
N PHE A 191 -2.36 22.58 2.05
CA PHE A 191 -3.24 21.94 3.02
C PHE A 191 -3.62 22.93 4.12
N SER A 192 -4.05 24.13 3.72
CA SER A 192 -4.44 25.18 4.66
C SER A 192 -5.63 24.73 5.49
N SER A 193 -5.48 24.74 6.81
CA SER A 193 -6.59 24.63 7.74
C SER A 193 -7.42 25.91 7.63
N THR A 194 -8.49 25.90 6.83
CA THR A 194 -9.57 26.86 7.07
C THR A 194 -10.13 26.57 8.46
N LYS A 195 -9.65 27.31 9.46
CA LYS A 195 -10.33 27.49 10.74
C LYS A 195 -11.75 27.94 10.40
N LYS A 196 -12.72 27.05 10.59
CA LYS A 196 -14.12 27.43 10.72
C LYS A 196 -14.48 27.33 12.18
#